data_AF-A0A3R7P3S6-F1
#
_entry.id   AF-A0A3R7P3S6-F1
#
_cell.length_a   1.000
_cell.length_b   1.000
_cell.length_c   1.000
_cell.angle_alpha   90.00
_cell.angle_beta   90.00
_cell.angle_gamma   90.00
#
_symmetry.space_group_name_H-M   'P 1'
#
loop_
_entity.id
_entity.type
_entity.pdbx_description
1 polymer ?
#
loop_
_entity_poly.entity_id
_entity_poly.type
_entity_poly.pdbx_seq_one_letter_code
_entity_poly.pdbx_strand_id
1 'polypeptide(L)'
;MLRLCFVARAAAASSSSSSSSSSSRDDVGGGGEGRKRQHEAFMRFLTANKASFDGVDVRPSVEHSRGLFATRPFREGTTVLSVPMHTLALSAERLLAGERLRALQPPSLEDVQRLLTARSIKDPVLGEQVHLALLVAGERMDPGSFFAPYLDALPCPAVNDEAVMRLHKDVLDPMQLLEWDDHQREWVGVFRALARRWGEKSPPVEVCYWAWRTVLSRMHLLPDRGLAPAEVGSALNYFALSTFERAERQTRWRKRIRAAIGAVLGDANAADDYRLVPTLVPLLDMTNHLSSGNVSVEVQPRPEVGSCAELQAVRAIEAGEEIGLCFNRSHGAPFTLYRFGFLPV
;
A
#
# COMPACT_ATOMS: atom_id res chain seq x y z
N MET A 1 0.30 6.15 25.73
CA MET A 1 0.04 7.30 24.84
C MET A 1 1.37 7.92 24.41
N LEU A 2 1.92 7.48 23.28
CA LEU A 2 3.09 8.11 22.67
C LEU A 2 2.61 9.36 21.92
N ARG A 3 3.01 10.55 22.37
CA ARG A 3 2.88 11.77 21.58
C ARG A 3 3.79 11.65 20.36
N LEU A 4 3.23 11.22 19.23
CA LEU A 4 3.89 11.25 17.92
C LEU A 4 3.93 12.71 17.44
N CYS A 5 5.01 13.42 17.77
CA CYS A 5 5.25 14.76 17.30
C CYS A 5 5.58 14.77 15.80
N PHE A 6 4.99 15.74 15.11
CA PHE A 6 5.22 16.11 13.72
C PHE A 6 6.71 16.25 13.37
N VAL A 7 7.18 15.53 12.35
CA VAL A 7 8.36 15.95 11.59
C VAL A 7 7.89 17.00 10.58
N ALA A 8 7.89 18.26 11.01
CA ALA A 8 7.83 19.38 10.09
C ALA A 8 9.18 19.47 9.35
N ARG A 9 9.15 19.49 8.01
CA ARG A 9 10.29 19.84 7.16
C ARG A 9 10.76 21.26 7.55
N ALA A 10 11.88 21.38 8.27
CA ALA A 10 12.51 22.67 8.53
C ALA A 10 13.48 23.00 7.38
N ALA A 11 13.10 23.98 6.55
CA ALA A 11 14.04 24.70 5.70
C ALA A 11 14.75 25.76 6.55
N ALA A 12 16.05 25.93 6.33
CA ALA A 12 16.91 26.86 7.05
C ALA A 12 16.52 28.32 6.83
N ALA A 13 16.30 29.06 7.92
CA ALA A 13 16.51 30.51 7.99
C ALA A 13 16.70 30.93 9.47
N SER A 14 17.63 31.86 9.66
CA SER A 14 18.23 32.29 10.92
C SER A 14 17.31 33.15 11.81
N SER A 15 17.52 33.02 13.13
CA SER A 15 17.38 34.02 14.20
C SER A 15 16.03 34.75 14.42
N SER A 16 15.38 34.51 15.55
CA SER A 16 15.59 35.29 16.80
C SER A 16 14.49 34.99 17.83
N SER A 17 14.89 34.99 19.10
CA SER A 17 14.07 34.74 20.28
C SER A 17 13.16 35.92 20.63
N SER A 18 11.89 35.66 20.95
CA SER A 18 11.21 36.33 22.07
C SER A 18 9.95 35.57 22.48
N SER A 19 9.79 35.46 23.80
CA SER A 19 8.67 34.87 24.53
C SER A 19 7.47 35.80 24.59
N SER A 20 6.24 35.29 24.47
CA SER A 20 5.09 35.61 25.35
C SER A 20 3.81 34.93 24.86
N SER A 21 2.82 34.97 25.73
CA SER A 21 1.74 34.01 25.97
C SER A 21 0.41 34.31 25.27
N SER A 22 -0.35 33.22 25.07
CA SER A 22 -1.81 33.08 25.20
C SER A 22 -2.77 33.48 24.06
N SER A 23 -3.78 32.61 23.94
CA SER A 23 -5.12 32.76 23.34
C SER A 23 -5.30 32.48 21.84
N SER A 24 -5.88 31.29 21.60
CA SER A 24 -6.88 30.92 20.59
C SER A 24 -7.16 31.92 19.46
N ARG A 25 -6.86 31.51 18.23
CA ARG A 25 -7.64 31.83 17.02
C ARG A 25 -7.23 30.91 15.87
N ASP A 26 -8.23 30.19 15.36
CA ASP A 26 -8.39 29.54 14.06
C ASP A 26 -7.19 29.59 13.09
N ASP A 27 -6.54 28.45 12.92
CA ASP A 27 -5.53 28.21 11.89
C ASP A 27 -6.21 27.55 10.67
N VAL A 28 -6.98 28.33 9.91
CA VAL A 28 -7.76 27.88 8.72
C VAL A 28 -7.10 28.31 7.39
N GLY A 29 -5.93 28.94 7.40
CA GLY A 29 -5.32 29.50 6.18
C GLY A 29 -4.30 28.62 5.45
N GLY A 30 -3.52 27.79 6.15
CA GLY A 30 -2.29 27.19 5.58
C GLY A 30 -2.42 25.76 5.02
N GLY A 31 -3.36 24.97 5.54
CA GLY A 31 -3.44 23.53 5.21
C GLY A 31 -4.02 23.23 3.82
N GLY A 32 -4.91 24.09 3.32
CA GLY A 32 -5.62 23.86 2.06
C GLY A 32 -4.74 23.99 0.81
N GLU A 33 -3.87 25.01 0.76
CA GLU A 33 -2.99 25.22 -0.37
C GLU A 33 -1.91 24.13 -0.51
N GLY A 34 -1.32 23.70 0.61
CA GLY A 34 -0.33 22.63 0.61
C GLY A 34 -0.89 21.32 0.06
N ARG A 35 -2.09 20.94 0.53
CA ARG A 35 -2.78 19.72 0.07
C ARG A 35 -3.18 19.81 -1.41
N LYS A 36 -3.63 20.98 -1.86
CA LYS A 36 -3.95 21.23 -3.27
C LYS A 36 -2.71 21.06 -4.16
N ARG A 37 -1.57 21.66 -3.79
CA ARG A 37 -0.31 21.51 -4.53
C ARG A 37 0.19 20.07 -4.57
N GLN A 38 0.07 19.34 -3.46
CA GLN A 38 0.41 17.91 -3.40
C GLN A 38 -0.49 17.08 -4.32
N HIS A 39 -1.79 17.32 -4.29
CA HIS A 39 -2.74 16.66 -5.19
C HIS A 39 -2.43 16.96 -6.66
N GLU A 40 -2.18 18.22 -7.03
CA GLU A 40 -1.80 18.60 -8.39
C GLU A 40 -0.47 17.96 -8.84
N ALA A 41 0.52 17.87 -7.95
CA ALA A 41 1.77 17.16 -8.22
C ALA A 41 1.54 15.66 -8.45
N PHE A 42 0.68 15.03 -7.63
CA PHE A 42 0.31 13.64 -7.77
C PHE A 42 -0.42 13.36 -9.09
N MET A 43 -1.41 14.18 -9.45
CA MET A 43 -2.13 14.03 -10.73
C MET A 43 -1.19 14.20 -11.94
N ARG A 44 -0.29 15.19 -11.91
CA ARG A 44 0.73 15.35 -12.96
C ARG A 44 1.66 14.15 -13.05
N PHE A 45 2.08 13.60 -11.91
CA PHE A 45 2.90 12.39 -11.84
C PHE A 45 2.20 11.20 -12.49
N LEU A 46 0.90 10.99 -12.23
CA LEU A 46 0.12 9.92 -12.86
C LEU A 46 0.04 10.08 -14.38
N THR A 47 -0.36 11.27 -14.86
CA THR A 47 -0.52 11.54 -16.30
C THR A 47 0.81 11.45 -17.04
N ALA A 48 1.90 12.00 -16.48
CA ALA A 48 3.24 11.93 -17.07
C ALA A 48 3.75 10.49 -17.24
N ASN A 49 3.27 9.57 -16.40
CA ASN A 49 3.65 8.16 -16.40
C ASN A 49 2.56 7.25 -16.98
N LYS A 50 1.71 7.80 -17.86
CA LYS A 50 0.73 7.06 -18.68
C LYS A 50 -0.31 6.27 -17.88
N ALA A 51 -0.63 6.67 -16.66
CA ALA A 51 -1.84 6.18 -16.00
C ALA A 51 -3.07 6.71 -16.74
N SER A 52 -4.04 5.83 -17.02
CA SER A 52 -5.30 6.16 -17.69
C SER A 52 -6.45 6.13 -16.69
N PHE A 53 -7.21 7.20 -16.60
CA PHE A 53 -8.33 7.36 -15.68
C PHE A 53 -9.36 8.35 -16.21
N ASP A 54 -9.53 8.38 -17.54
CA ASP A 54 -10.55 9.20 -18.18
C ASP A 54 -11.96 8.78 -17.74
N GLY A 55 -12.74 9.75 -17.26
CA GLY A 55 -14.03 9.48 -16.63
C GLY A 55 -13.97 9.26 -15.13
N VAL A 56 -12.80 9.44 -14.48
CA VAL A 56 -12.62 9.30 -13.03
C VAL A 56 -12.09 10.60 -12.44
N ASP A 57 -12.76 11.09 -11.40
CA ASP A 57 -12.31 12.19 -10.57
C ASP A 57 -11.71 11.66 -9.27
N VAL A 58 -10.50 12.11 -8.95
CA VAL A 58 -9.77 11.69 -7.75
C VAL A 58 -10.04 12.73 -6.68
N ARG A 59 -10.88 12.39 -5.70
CA ARG A 59 -11.27 13.27 -4.59
C ARG A 59 -10.87 12.65 -3.26
N PRO A 60 -9.59 12.73 -2.85
CA PRO A 60 -9.13 12.11 -1.62
C PRO A 60 -9.82 12.74 -0.41
N SER A 61 -10.50 11.90 0.39
CA SER A 61 -11.12 12.33 1.64
C SER A 61 -10.08 12.82 2.64
N VAL A 62 -10.52 13.67 3.58
CA VAL A 62 -9.63 14.20 4.63
C VAL A 62 -9.06 13.07 5.48
N GLU A 63 -9.88 12.06 5.75
CA GLU A 63 -9.59 11.02 6.74
C GLU A 63 -8.73 9.88 6.19
N HIS A 64 -8.95 9.45 4.95
CA HIS A 64 -8.33 8.22 4.43
C HIS A 64 -7.46 8.49 3.20
N SER A 65 -7.52 9.71 2.65
CA SER A 65 -6.92 10.08 1.36
C SER A 65 -7.27 9.06 0.28
N ARG A 66 -8.53 8.64 0.23
CA ARG A 66 -9.16 7.77 -0.77
C ARG A 66 -10.42 8.46 -1.29
N GLY A 67 -10.84 8.10 -2.49
CA GLY A 67 -12.04 8.64 -3.09
C GLY A 67 -11.88 8.77 -4.59
N LEU A 68 -12.57 7.90 -5.31
CA LEU A 68 -12.65 7.91 -6.77
C LEU A 68 -14.12 8.05 -7.13
N PHE A 69 -14.44 8.96 -8.05
CA PHE A 69 -15.81 9.21 -8.45
C PHE A 69 -15.91 9.17 -9.97
N ALA A 70 -16.93 8.50 -10.50
CA ALA A 70 -17.19 8.49 -11.92
C ALA A 70 -17.66 9.89 -12.37
N THR A 71 -17.07 10.44 -13.44
CA THR A 71 -17.55 11.67 -14.09
C THR A 71 -18.41 11.40 -15.31
N ARG A 72 -18.45 10.14 -15.74
CA ARG A 72 -19.29 9.60 -16.82
C ARG A 72 -19.72 8.17 -16.46
N PRO A 73 -20.78 7.63 -17.09
CA PRO A 73 -21.16 6.24 -16.84
C PRO A 73 -20.11 5.25 -17.36
N PHE A 74 -19.97 4.13 -16.66
CA PHE A 74 -19.19 2.95 -17.07
C PHE A 74 -20.12 1.75 -17.22
N ARG A 75 -19.85 0.92 -18.23
CA ARG A 75 -20.57 -0.34 -18.44
C ARG A 75 -19.87 -1.46 -17.67
N GLU A 76 -20.62 -2.47 -17.26
CA GLU A 76 -20.05 -3.70 -16.72
C GLU A 76 -19.00 -4.29 -17.69
N GLY A 77 -17.91 -4.80 -17.13
CA GLY A 77 -16.77 -5.36 -17.87
C GLY A 77 -15.84 -4.33 -18.51
N THR A 78 -16.09 -3.03 -18.33
CA THR A 78 -15.20 -1.98 -18.88
C THR A 78 -14.13 -1.55 -17.89
N THR A 79 -12.97 -1.15 -18.43
CA THR A 79 -11.86 -0.62 -17.64
C THR A 79 -12.19 0.80 -17.17
N VAL A 80 -12.19 0.99 -15.85
CA VAL A 80 -12.45 2.27 -15.18
C VAL A 80 -11.15 3.10 -15.09
N LEU A 81 -10.05 2.45 -14.70
CA LEU A 81 -8.71 3.04 -14.74
C LEU A 81 -7.65 1.96 -14.97
N SER A 82 -6.47 2.37 -15.43
CA SER A 82 -5.35 1.51 -15.78
C SER A 82 -4.03 2.17 -15.38
N VAL A 83 -3.19 1.46 -14.63
CA VAL A 83 -1.93 1.97 -14.08
C VAL A 83 -0.75 1.08 -14.53
N PRO A 84 0.22 1.62 -15.30
CA PRO A 84 1.40 0.87 -15.73
C PRO A 84 2.24 0.38 -14.55
N MET A 85 2.34 -0.95 -14.38
CA MET A 85 3.03 -1.53 -13.23
C MET A 85 4.55 -1.34 -13.30
N HIS A 86 5.14 -1.47 -14.48
CA HIS A 86 6.60 -1.33 -14.65
C HIS A 86 7.13 0.06 -14.28
N THR A 87 6.28 1.09 -14.38
CA THR A 87 6.65 2.48 -14.04
C THR A 87 6.21 2.85 -12.63
N LEU A 88 4.94 2.60 -12.30
CA LEU A 88 4.30 3.20 -11.14
C LEU A 88 4.16 2.25 -9.93
N ALA A 89 4.27 0.93 -10.10
CA ALA A 89 4.10 0.02 -8.98
C ALA A 89 5.32 0.00 -8.04
N LEU A 90 5.08 0.00 -6.74
CA LEU A 90 6.10 -0.17 -5.70
C LEU A 90 6.02 -1.61 -5.17
N SER A 91 6.88 -2.47 -5.70
CA SER A 91 7.19 -3.80 -5.15
C SER A 91 8.61 -3.80 -4.57
N ALA A 92 8.94 -4.82 -3.79
CA ALA A 92 10.28 -4.93 -3.19
C ALA A 92 11.39 -5.02 -4.27
N GLU A 93 11.16 -5.82 -5.33
CA GLU A 93 12.08 -5.90 -6.47
C GLU A 93 12.29 -4.53 -7.13
N ARG A 94 11.19 -3.79 -7.38
CA ARG A 94 11.25 -2.51 -8.08
C ARG A 94 12.02 -1.45 -7.28
N LEU A 95 11.78 -1.37 -5.97
CA LEU A 95 12.47 -0.43 -5.11
C LEU A 95 13.97 -0.77 -4.98
N LEU A 96 14.33 -2.05 -4.91
CA LEU A 96 15.72 -2.50 -4.84
C LEU A 96 16.48 -2.38 -6.17
N ALA A 97 15.79 -2.18 -7.31
CA ALA A 97 16.47 -1.86 -8.57
C ALA A 97 17.20 -0.50 -8.49
N GLY A 98 16.69 0.44 -7.69
CA GLY A 98 17.30 1.75 -7.46
C GLY A 98 18.63 1.66 -6.70
N GLU A 99 19.66 2.34 -7.21
CA GLU A 99 21.00 2.35 -6.57
C GLU A 99 20.97 3.00 -5.19
N ARG A 100 20.19 4.07 -5.01
CA ARG A 100 20.14 4.82 -3.76
C ARG A 100 19.63 3.97 -2.60
N LEU A 101 18.48 3.31 -2.76
CA LEU A 101 17.91 2.49 -1.71
C LEU A 101 18.85 1.33 -1.37
N ARG A 102 19.49 0.71 -2.38
CA ARG A 102 20.54 -0.30 -2.15
C ARG A 102 21.73 0.25 -1.37
N ALA A 103 22.16 1.49 -1.63
CA ALA A 103 23.25 2.14 -0.89
C ALA A 103 22.91 2.43 0.58
N LEU A 104 21.62 2.45 0.94
CA LEU A 104 21.19 2.47 2.34
C LEU A 104 21.36 1.12 3.04
N GLN A 105 21.57 0.03 2.30
CA GLN A 105 21.70 -1.34 2.84
C GLN A 105 20.54 -1.73 3.76
N PRO A 106 19.27 -1.69 3.29
CA PRO A 106 18.12 -2.10 4.07
C PRO A 106 18.22 -3.57 4.51
N PRO A 107 17.58 -3.95 5.64
CA PRO A 107 17.46 -5.35 6.02
C PRO A 107 16.86 -6.16 4.89
N SER A 108 17.47 -7.30 4.58
CA SER A 108 16.99 -8.20 3.54
C SER A 108 15.69 -8.90 3.96
N LEU A 109 14.97 -9.49 3.00
CA LEU A 109 13.80 -10.31 3.30
C LEU A 109 14.12 -11.44 4.28
N GLU A 110 15.30 -12.05 4.17
CA GLU A 110 15.74 -13.11 5.08
C GLU A 110 15.92 -12.56 6.51
N ASP A 111 16.47 -11.36 6.66
CA ASP A 111 16.63 -10.70 7.95
C ASP A 111 15.29 -10.45 8.64
N VAL A 112 14.28 -10.02 7.85
CA VAL A 112 12.91 -9.82 8.30
C VAL A 112 12.29 -11.17 8.72
N GLN A 113 12.34 -12.18 7.86
CA GLN A 113 11.78 -13.50 8.13
C GLN A 113 12.41 -14.16 9.36
N ARG A 114 13.73 -14.02 9.54
CA ARG A 114 14.43 -14.52 10.73
C ARG A 114 13.93 -13.85 12.00
N LEU A 115 13.74 -12.52 11.99
CA LEU A 115 13.21 -11.80 13.15
C LEU A 115 11.76 -12.20 13.45
N LEU A 116 10.90 -12.24 12.44
CA LEU A 116 9.50 -12.63 12.60
C LEU A 116 9.38 -14.07 13.13
N THR A 117 10.18 -14.99 12.61
CA THR A 117 10.20 -16.38 13.08
C THR A 117 10.66 -16.49 14.53
N ALA A 118 11.64 -15.69 14.95
CA ALA A 118 12.07 -15.61 16.35
C ALA A 118 10.98 -15.08 17.29
N ARG A 119 9.96 -14.41 16.75
CA ARG A 119 8.74 -13.98 17.46
C ARG A 119 7.53 -14.86 17.17
N SER A 120 7.75 -16.09 16.69
CA SER A 120 6.70 -17.07 16.38
C SER A 120 5.76 -16.66 15.24
N ILE A 121 6.11 -15.66 14.43
CA ILE A 121 5.37 -15.24 13.24
C ILE A 121 6.00 -15.96 12.02
N LYS A 122 5.28 -16.93 11.46
CA LYS A 122 5.77 -17.81 10.38
C LYS A 122 5.11 -17.56 9.01
N ASP A 123 4.27 -16.54 8.90
CA ASP A 123 3.60 -16.19 7.65
C ASP A 123 4.61 -15.59 6.66
N PRO A 124 4.89 -16.25 5.52
CA PRO A 124 5.84 -15.75 4.53
C PRO A 124 5.35 -14.47 3.83
N VAL A 125 4.03 -14.32 3.62
CA VAL A 125 3.44 -13.12 3.00
C VAL A 125 3.67 -11.94 3.93
N LEU A 126 3.41 -12.12 5.22
CA LEU A 126 3.63 -11.08 6.22
C LEU A 126 5.10 -10.61 6.24
N GLY A 127 6.05 -11.54 6.07
CA GLY A 127 7.47 -11.20 5.89
C GLY A 127 7.73 -10.30 4.68
N GLU A 128 7.10 -10.59 3.54
CA GLU A 128 7.20 -9.75 2.33
C GLU A 128 6.55 -8.38 2.51
N GLN A 129 5.42 -8.29 3.23
CA GLN A 129 4.75 -7.02 3.53
C GLN A 129 5.62 -6.12 4.41
N VAL A 130 6.22 -6.69 5.46
CA VAL A 130 7.13 -5.97 6.36
C VAL A 130 8.38 -5.52 5.61
N HIS A 131 8.93 -6.38 4.74
CA HIS A 131 10.07 -6.01 3.91
C HIS A 131 9.73 -4.87 2.95
N LEU A 132 8.59 -4.93 2.24
CA LEU A 132 8.13 -3.83 1.40
C LEU A 132 7.98 -2.52 2.22
N ALA A 133 7.44 -2.59 3.43
CA ALA A 133 7.28 -1.42 4.29
C ALA A 133 8.62 -0.77 4.65
N LEU A 134 9.67 -1.55 4.95
CA LEU A 134 11.01 -1.00 5.19
C LEU A 134 11.56 -0.27 3.95
N LEU A 135 11.37 -0.85 2.77
CA LEU A 135 11.83 -0.28 1.50
C LEU A 135 11.08 1.02 1.17
N VAL A 136 9.75 1.04 1.37
CA VAL A 136 8.92 2.25 1.22
C VAL A 136 9.33 3.34 2.22
N ALA A 137 9.69 2.97 3.45
CA ALA A 137 10.21 3.92 4.43
C ALA A 137 11.55 4.52 3.98
N GLY A 138 12.45 3.71 3.43
CA GLY A 138 13.72 4.16 2.85
C GLY A 138 13.51 5.10 1.66
N GLU A 139 12.61 4.75 0.75
CA GLU A 139 12.26 5.56 -0.42
C GLU A 139 11.68 6.94 -0.01
N ARG A 140 10.83 6.96 1.02
CA ARG A 140 10.26 8.22 1.57
C ARG A 140 11.30 9.18 2.12
N MET A 141 12.44 8.68 2.59
CA MET A 141 13.51 9.54 3.11
C MET A 141 14.22 10.30 1.99
N ASP A 142 13.93 10.03 0.71
CA ASP A 142 14.49 10.75 -0.42
C ASP A 142 13.56 11.84 -0.97
N PRO A 143 13.91 13.14 -0.80
CA PRO A 143 13.16 14.24 -1.42
C PRO A 143 13.18 14.22 -2.95
N GLY A 144 14.19 13.61 -3.56
CA GLY A 144 14.36 13.44 -5.00
C GLY A 144 13.83 12.10 -5.54
N SER A 145 13.12 11.32 -4.72
CA SER A 145 12.51 10.06 -5.15
C SER A 145 11.57 10.31 -6.34
N PHE A 146 11.63 9.44 -7.34
CA PHE A 146 10.65 9.40 -8.41
C PHE A 146 9.21 9.25 -7.87
N PHE A 147 9.04 8.52 -6.76
CA PHE A 147 7.76 8.28 -6.11
C PHE A 147 7.37 9.36 -5.09
N ALA A 148 8.18 10.41 -4.91
CA ALA A 148 7.87 11.49 -3.96
C ALA A 148 6.46 12.09 -4.15
N PRO A 149 5.96 12.36 -5.39
CA PRO A 149 4.60 12.88 -5.57
C PRO A 149 3.50 11.95 -5.04
N TYR A 150 3.71 10.63 -5.12
CA TYR A 150 2.78 9.64 -4.56
C TYR A 150 2.92 9.54 -3.05
N LEU A 151 4.14 9.40 -2.53
CA LEU A 151 4.39 9.24 -1.09
C LEU A 151 4.00 10.49 -0.28
N ASP A 152 4.12 11.69 -0.86
CA ASP A 152 3.69 12.95 -0.25
C ASP A 152 2.15 13.13 -0.30
N ALA A 153 1.45 12.44 -1.20
CA ALA A 153 -0.02 12.46 -1.27
C ALA A 153 -0.69 11.47 -0.27
N LEU A 154 0.08 10.51 0.26
CA LEU A 154 -0.41 9.55 1.25
C LEU A 154 -0.66 10.22 2.62
N PRO A 155 -1.63 9.72 3.40
CA PRO A 155 -1.95 10.30 4.70
C PRO A 155 -0.79 10.14 5.69
N CYS A 156 -0.60 11.14 6.55
CA CYS A 156 0.38 11.12 7.64
C CYS A 156 -0.31 11.62 8.93
N PRO A 157 -0.58 10.73 9.91
CA PRO A 157 -0.27 9.30 9.93
C PRO A 157 -1.04 8.50 8.86
N ALA A 158 -0.55 7.31 8.51
CA ALA A 158 -1.19 6.47 7.49
C ALA A 158 -2.60 6.01 7.92
N VAL A 159 -2.77 5.77 9.23
CA VAL A 159 -4.05 5.59 9.91
C VAL A 159 -4.03 6.47 11.16
N ASN A 160 -5.10 7.24 11.39
CA ASN A 160 -5.22 8.07 12.57
C ASN A 160 -5.81 7.26 13.73
N ASP A 161 -4.94 6.54 14.44
CA ASP A 161 -5.33 5.64 15.53
C ASP A 161 -6.11 6.34 16.66
N GLU A 162 -5.84 7.63 16.93
CA GLU A 162 -6.60 8.41 17.91
C GLU A 162 -8.04 8.68 17.45
N ALA A 163 -8.23 9.01 16.17
CA ALA A 163 -9.55 9.20 15.59
C ALA A 163 -10.33 7.87 15.54
N VAL A 164 -9.67 6.78 15.14
CA VAL A 164 -10.24 5.43 15.15
C VAL A 164 -10.69 5.04 16.55
N MET A 165 -9.82 5.21 17.54
CA MET A 165 -10.14 4.91 18.94
C MET A 165 -11.32 5.75 19.43
N ARG A 166 -11.36 7.04 19.13
CA ARG A 166 -12.47 7.92 19.52
C ARG A 166 -13.80 7.47 18.92
N LEU A 167 -13.79 6.98 17.68
CA LEU A 167 -15.00 6.55 16.98
C LEU A 167 -15.50 5.18 17.43
N HIS A 168 -14.59 4.27 17.81
CA HIS A 168 -14.94 2.87 18.05
C HIS A 168 -14.80 2.41 19.51
N LYS A 169 -14.31 3.24 20.43
CA LYS A 169 -14.11 2.88 21.85
C LYS A 169 -15.37 2.35 22.55
N ASP A 170 -16.56 2.82 22.14
CA ASP A 170 -17.83 2.45 22.77
C ASP A 170 -18.49 1.26 22.05
N VAL A 171 -17.94 0.85 20.90
CA VAL A 171 -18.41 -0.29 20.09
C VAL A 171 -17.56 -1.54 20.34
N LEU A 172 -16.27 -1.35 20.62
CA LEU A 172 -15.34 -2.44 20.90
C LEU A 172 -15.44 -2.85 22.37
N ASP A 173 -15.42 -4.16 22.62
CA ASP A 173 -15.29 -4.65 23.99
C ASP A 173 -13.87 -4.40 24.54
N PRO A 174 -13.66 -4.43 25.88
CA PRO A 174 -12.34 -4.17 26.46
C PRO A 174 -11.22 -5.11 25.99
N MET A 175 -11.54 -6.35 25.61
CA MET A 175 -10.56 -7.31 25.10
C MET A 175 -10.12 -6.94 23.69
N GLN A 176 -11.07 -6.52 22.84
CA GLN A 176 -10.80 -6.02 21.49
C GLN A 176 -9.93 -4.75 21.50
N LEU A 177 -10.15 -3.86 22.46
CA LEU A 177 -9.33 -2.67 22.65
C LEU A 177 -7.89 -3.03 23.06
N LEU A 178 -7.74 -3.99 23.98
CA LEU A 178 -6.43 -4.50 24.39
C LEU A 178 -5.71 -5.15 23.21
N GLU A 179 -6.40 -6.01 22.46
CA GLU A 179 -5.84 -6.66 21.27
C GLU A 179 -5.35 -5.63 20.25
N TRP A 180 -6.11 -4.56 20.01
CA TRP A 180 -5.69 -3.48 19.10
C TRP A 180 -4.43 -2.74 19.58
N ASP A 181 -4.35 -2.41 20.87
CA ASP A 181 -3.16 -1.75 21.46
C ASP A 181 -1.93 -2.67 21.40
N ASP A 182 -2.12 -3.96 21.67
CA ASP A 182 -1.06 -4.98 21.59
C ASP A 182 -0.52 -5.12 20.16
N HIS A 183 -1.38 -5.10 19.14
CA HIS A 183 -0.95 -5.07 17.74
C HIS A 183 -0.02 -3.88 17.48
N GLN A 184 -0.38 -2.67 17.92
CA GLN A 184 0.47 -1.50 17.70
C GLN A 184 1.83 -1.64 18.38
N ARG A 185 1.83 -2.04 19.66
CA ARG A 185 3.06 -2.16 20.46
C ARG A 185 4.00 -3.21 19.88
N GLU A 186 3.48 -4.37 19.50
CA GLU A 186 4.27 -5.47 18.94
C GLU A 186 4.95 -5.02 17.64
N TRP A 187 4.20 -4.42 16.72
CA TRP A 187 4.75 -3.96 15.44
C TRP A 187 5.75 -2.82 15.58
N VAL A 188 5.52 -1.86 16.49
CA VAL A 188 6.54 -0.85 16.82
C VAL A 188 7.81 -1.52 17.37
N GLY A 189 7.67 -2.57 18.18
CA GLY A 189 8.77 -3.40 18.64
C GLY A 189 9.51 -4.13 17.51
N VAL A 190 8.79 -4.62 16.49
CA VAL A 190 9.37 -5.24 15.29
C VAL A 190 10.22 -4.21 14.53
N PHE A 191 9.63 -3.06 14.19
CA PHE A 191 10.33 -2.03 13.41
C PHE A 191 11.50 -1.42 14.16
N ARG A 192 11.43 -1.28 15.48
CA ARG A 192 12.58 -0.85 16.29
C ARG A 192 13.74 -1.84 16.20
N ALA A 193 13.48 -3.15 16.20
CA ALA A 193 14.52 -4.16 16.05
C ALA A 193 15.11 -4.16 14.63
N LEU A 194 14.28 -4.03 13.60
CA LEU A 194 14.73 -3.96 12.21
C LEU A 194 15.53 -2.67 11.93
N ALA A 195 15.08 -1.53 12.46
CA ALA A 195 15.79 -0.25 12.32
C ALA A 195 17.18 -0.29 12.98
N ARG A 196 17.29 -0.89 14.18
CA ARG A 196 18.59 -1.12 14.83
C ARG A 196 19.51 -1.99 13.98
N ARG A 197 18.97 -3.01 13.31
CA ARG A 197 19.73 -3.89 12.41
C ARG A 197 20.18 -3.16 11.13
N TRP A 198 19.35 -2.26 10.62
CA TRP A 198 19.68 -1.41 9.47
C TRP A 198 20.79 -0.38 9.82
N GLY A 199 20.83 0.09 11.07
CA GLY A 199 21.91 0.96 11.56
C GLY A 199 21.66 2.45 11.28
N GLU A 200 22.72 3.24 11.15
CA GLU A 200 22.64 4.71 11.11
C GLU A 200 21.88 5.27 9.90
N LYS A 201 21.82 4.50 8.81
CA LYS A 201 21.08 4.88 7.59
C LYS A 201 19.60 4.54 7.65
N SER A 202 19.14 3.95 8.76
CA SER A 202 17.74 3.54 8.91
C SER A 202 16.80 4.76 8.95
N PRO A 203 15.65 4.70 8.29
CA PRO A 203 14.57 5.64 8.54
C PRO A 203 14.15 5.62 10.02
N PRO A 204 13.67 6.74 10.57
CA PRO A 204 13.08 6.76 11.91
C PRO A 204 12.00 5.68 12.08
N VAL A 205 11.86 5.13 13.28
CA VAL A 205 10.90 4.04 13.55
C VAL A 205 9.47 4.47 13.23
N GLU A 206 9.17 5.75 13.41
CA GLU A 206 7.89 6.37 13.09
C GLU A 206 7.60 6.34 11.58
N VAL A 207 8.63 6.53 10.75
CA VAL A 207 8.53 6.44 9.28
C VAL A 207 8.39 4.99 8.85
N CYS A 208 9.13 4.06 9.47
CA CYS A 208 8.95 2.63 9.26
C CYS A 208 7.54 2.17 9.61
N TYR A 209 7.00 2.62 10.74
CA TYR A 209 5.65 2.29 11.19
C TYR A 209 4.57 2.93 10.30
N TRP A 210 4.77 4.18 9.86
CA TRP A 210 3.93 4.81 8.84
C TRP A 210 3.89 3.98 7.55
N ALA A 211 5.04 3.55 7.04
CA ALA A 211 5.13 2.77 5.80
C ALA A 211 4.46 1.40 5.97
N TRP A 212 4.59 0.79 7.14
CA TRP A 212 3.89 -0.44 7.49
C TRP A 212 2.38 -0.29 7.43
N ARG A 213 1.83 0.72 8.09
CA ARG A 213 0.38 0.99 8.08
C ARG A 213 -0.11 1.36 6.68
N THR A 214 0.71 2.04 5.88
CA THR A 214 0.44 2.27 4.45
C THR A 214 0.36 0.96 3.68
N VAL A 215 1.40 0.12 3.71
CA VAL A 215 1.44 -1.17 3.00
C VAL A 215 0.26 -2.05 3.43
N LEU A 216 0.05 -2.19 4.74
CA LEU A 216 -0.99 -3.05 5.29
C LEU A 216 -2.41 -2.63 4.83
N SER A 217 -2.67 -1.31 4.74
CA SER A 217 -3.98 -0.78 4.36
C SER A 217 -4.20 -0.69 2.84
N ARG A 218 -3.14 -0.51 2.04
CA ARG A 218 -3.23 -0.10 0.62
C ARG A 218 -2.65 -1.08 -0.39
N MET A 219 -1.91 -2.09 0.05
CA MET A 219 -1.30 -3.04 -0.89
C MET A 219 -2.33 -3.94 -1.58
N HIS A 220 -1.93 -4.38 -2.75
CA HIS A 220 -2.52 -5.50 -3.48
C HIS A 220 -1.48 -6.62 -3.59
N LEU A 221 -1.94 -7.86 -3.67
CA LEU A 221 -1.11 -8.99 -4.07
C LEU A 221 -1.20 -9.13 -5.59
N LEU A 222 -0.16 -8.66 -6.30
CA LEU A 222 -0.12 -8.61 -7.76
C LEU A 222 1.03 -9.47 -8.30
N PRO A 223 0.96 -9.91 -9.57
CA PRO A 223 2.02 -10.71 -10.17
C PRO A 223 3.33 -9.92 -10.21
N ASP A 224 4.40 -10.51 -9.67
CA ASP A 224 5.76 -9.94 -9.68
C ASP A 224 6.31 -9.87 -11.12
N ARG A 225 6.07 -10.94 -11.87
CA ARG A 225 6.43 -11.11 -13.28
C ARG A 225 5.36 -11.91 -14.01
N GLY A 226 5.24 -11.67 -15.32
CA GLY A 226 4.30 -12.39 -16.19
C GLY A 226 2.83 -12.00 -15.99
N LEU A 227 1.96 -12.58 -16.81
CA LEU A 227 0.50 -12.48 -16.67
C LEU A 227 -0.02 -13.65 -15.84
N ALA A 228 -1.18 -13.46 -15.20
CA ALA A 228 -1.90 -14.58 -14.61
C ALA A 228 -2.17 -15.64 -15.69
N PRO A 229 -1.90 -16.94 -15.41
CA PRO A 229 -2.29 -18.00 -16.35
C PRO A 229 -3.78 -17.88 -16.69
N ALA A 230 -4.16 -18.06 -17.96
CA ALA A 230 -5.55 -17.90 -18.41
C ALA A 230 -6.56 -18.74 -17.58
N GLU A 231 -6.10 -19.85 -17.00
CA GLU A 231 -6.85 -20.75 -16.12
C GLU A 231 -7.17 -20.18 -14.73
N VAL A 232 -6.43 -19.16 -14.27
CA VAL A 232 -6.60 -18.52 -12.95
C VAL A 232 -7.61 -17.36 -13.03
N GLY A 233 -7.87 -16.84 -14.23
CA GLY A 233 -8.59 -15.59 -14.46
C GLY A 233 -7.74 -14.36 -14.12
N SER A 234 -7.94 -13.25 -14.86
CA SER A 234 -7.28 -11.97 -14.58
C SER A 234 -7.82 -11.27 -13.34
N ALA A 235 -8.97 -11.73 -12.82
CA ALA A 235 -9.63 -11.20 -11.64
C ALA A 235 -8.89 -11.60 -10.35
N LEU A 236 -8.02 -10.71 -9.88
CA LEU A 236 -7.42 -10.78 -8.55
C LEU A 236 -8.42 -10.23 -7.54
N ASN A 237 -9.42 -11.03 -7.19
CA ASN A 237 -10.31 -10.67 -6.10
C ASN A 237 -9.51 -10.59 -4.78
N TYR A 238 -9.83 -9.59 -3.96
CA TYR A 238 -9.23 -9.31 -2.64
C TYR A 238 -9.34 -10.46 -1.61
N PHE A 239 -9.93 -11.61 -2.01
CA PHE A 239 -9.78 -12.92 -1.37
C PHE A 239 -8.33 -13.48 -1.40
N ALA A 240 -7.39 -12.67 -1.90
CA ALA A 240 -5.97 -12.93 -2.19
C ALA A 240 -5.14 -13.65 -1.12
N LEU A 241 -5.53 -13.69 0.17
CA LEU A 241 -4.82 -14.55 1.14
C LEU A 241 -5.11 -16.05 0.92
N SER A 242 -6.36 -16.40 0.60
CA SER A 242 -6.74 -17.78 0.24
C SER A 242 -6.23 -18.18 -1.16
N THR A 243 -6.17 -17.23 -2.09
CA THR A 243 -5.61 -17.40 -3.43
C THR A 243 -4.08 -17.39 -3.43
N PHE A 244 -3.42 -16.76 -2.46
CA PHE A 244 -1.97 -16.86 -2.27
C PHE A 244 -1.57 -18.28 -1.90
N GLU A 245 -2.23 -18.93 -0.94
CA GLU A 245 -1.93 -20.33 -0.60
C GLU A 245 -2.19 -21.28 -1.77
N ARG A 246 -3.25 -21.02 -2.57
CA ARG A 246 -3.59 -21.82 -3.75
C ARG A 246 -2.59 -21.61 -4.89
N ALA A 247 -2.23 -20.36 -5.18
CA ALA A 247 -1.23 -19.99 -6.17
C ALA A 247 0.14 -20.55 -5.77
N GLU A 248 0.58 -20.37 -4.52
CA GLU A 248 1.85 -20.89 -4.03
C GLU A 248 1.90 -22.42 -4.05
N ARG A 249 0.82 -23.12 -3.66
CA ARG A 249 0.71 -24.59 -3.79
C ARG A 249 0.79 -25.04 -5.25
N GLN A 250 0.12 -24.34 -6.17
CA GLN A 250 0.17 -24.64 -7.60
C GLN A 250 1.56 -24.35 -8.21
N THR A 251 2.21 -23.25 -7.84
CA THR A 251 3.56 -22.92 -8.31
C THR A 251 4.59 -23.90 -7.74
N ARG A 252 4.47 -24.33 -6.47
CA ARG A 252 5.32 -25.39 -5.89
C ARG A 252 5.11 -26.74 -6.57
N TRP A 253 3.87 -27.12 -6.88
CA TRP A 253 3.57 -28.36 -7.58
C TRP A 253 4.06 -28.33 -9.04
N ARG A 254 3.84 -27.21 -9.76
CA ARG A 254 4.37 -26.99 -11.12
C ARG A 254 5.91 -26.95 -11.12
N LYS A 255 6.55 -26.34 -10.13
CA LYS A 255 8.02 -26.37 -9.95
C LYS A 255 8.54 -27.80 -9.73
N ARG A 256 7.85 -28.62 -8.93
CA ARG A 256 8.23 -30.02 -8.71
C ARG A 256 8.05 -30.89 -9.95
N ILE A 257 6.93 -30.73 -10.67
CA ILE A 257 6.67 -31.44 -11.93
C ILE A 257 7.67 -31.02 -13.02
N ARG A 258 7.96 -29.72 -13.15
CA ARG A 258 8.92 -29.22 -14.13
C ARG A 258 10.36 -29.48 -13.77
N ALA A 259 10.75 -29.51 -12.50
CA ALA A 259 12.08 -29.99 -12.12
C ALA A 259 12.28 -31.46 -12.54
N ALA A 260 11.21 -32.27 -12.49
CA ALA A 260 11.23 -33.65 -12.98
C ALA A 260 11.24 -33.75 -14.53
N ILE A 261 10.60 -32.82 -15.25
CA ILE A 261 10.51 -32.82 -16.73
C ILE A 261 11.70 -32.08 -17.39
N GLY A 262 12.19 -30.99 -16.82
CA GLY A 262 13.33 -30.19 -17.30
C GLY A 262 14.67 -30.90 -17.12
N ALA A 263 14.73 -31.93 -16.26
CA ALA A 263 15.83 -32.89 -16.25
C ALA A 263 15.85 -33.80 -17.51
N VAL A 264 14.76 -33.85 -18.28
CA VAL A 264 14.56 -34.75 -19.44
C VAL A 264 14.53 -33.99 -20.77
N LEU A 265 14.03 -32.75 -20.80
CA LEU A 265 13.88 -31.94 -22.00
C LEU A 265 14.40 -30.53 -21.72
N GLY A 266 15.64 -30.26 -22.15
CA GLY A 266 16.43 -29.09 -21.77
C GLY A 266 15.94 -27.73 -22.29
N ASP A 267 14.74 -27.30 -21.89
CA ASP A 267 14.33 -25.90 -22.02
C ASP A 267 13.54 -25.44 -20.77
N ALA A 268 14.24 -24.80 -19.85
CA ALA A 268 13.76 -24.42 -18.52
C ALA A 268 13.19 -22.99 -18.44
N ASN A 269 13.22 -22.23 -19.54
CA ASN A 269 13.04 -20.76 -19.49
C ASN A 269 11.62 -20.26 -19.87
N ALA A 270 10.70 -21.13 -20.31
CA ALA A 270 9.39 -20.70 -20.83
C ALA A 270 8.29 -20.55 -19.76
N ALA A 271 8.63 -20.69 -18.48
CA ALA A 271 7.70 -20.45 -17.39
C ALA A 271 8.27 -19.40 -16.44
N ASP A 272 8.11 -18.13 -16.81
CA ASP A 272 8.25 -17.06 -15.83
C ASP A 272 7.32 -17.35 -14.65
N ASP A 273 7.92 -17.43 -13.46
CA ASP A 273 7.27 -17.82 -12.22
C ASP A 273 6.14 -16.85 -11.87
N TYR A 274 4.88 -17.24 -12.15
CA TYR A 274 3.73 -16.52 -11.62
C TYR A 274 3.76 -16.59 -10.08
N ARG A 275 4.14 -15.47 -9.47
CA ARG A 275 4.19 -15.25 -8.02
C ARG A 275 3.48 -13.95 -7.72
N LEU A 276 2.57 -14.00 -6.75
CA LEU A 276 1.96 -12.79 -6.21
C LEU A 276 2.87 -12.18 -5.15
N VAL A 277 3.10 -10.88 -5.23
CA VAL A 277 3.89 -10.11 -4.26
C VAL A 277 3.11 -8.89 -3.77
N PRO A 278 3.31 -8.48 -2.51
CA PRO A 278 2.79 -7.20 -2.02
C PRO A 278 3.26 -6.05 -2.90
N THR A 279 2.31 -5.24 -3.35
CA THR A 279 2.55 -4.15 -4.29
C THR A 279 1.66 -2.96 -3.95
N LEU A 280 2.23 -1.77 -3.83
CA LEU A 280 1.46 -0.53 -3.85
C LEU A 280 1.35 -0.03 -5.28
N VAL A 281 0.15 0.36 -5.70
CA VAL A 281 -0.11 0.88 -7.04
C VAL A 281 -0.75 2.25 -6.88
N PRO A 282 -0.02 3.35 -7.16
CA PRO A 282 -0.56 4.70 -7.13
C PRO A 282 -1.84 4.79 -7.95
N LEU A 283 -2.80 5.61 -7.50
CA LEU A 283 -4.16 5.77 -8.05
C LEU A 283 -5.09 4.58 -7.78
N LEU A 284 -4.65 3.36 -8.05
CA LEU A 284 -5.46 2.16 -7.78
C LEU A 284 -5.73 2.02 -6.28
N ASP A 285 -4.74 2.31 -5.44
CA ASP A 285 -4.85 2.30 -3.98
C ASP A 285 -5.65 3.48 -3.37
N MET A 286 -6.09 4.43 -4.21
CA MET A 286 -7.01 5.51 -3.81
C MET A 286 -8.47 5.06 -3.82
N THR A 287 -8.74 3.84 -4.29
CA THR A 287 -10.06 3.23 -4.28
C THR A 287 -10.55 3.01 -2.85
N ASN A 288 -11.76 3.48 -2.56
CA ASN A 288 -12.33 3.40 -1.23
C ASN A 288 -13.07 2.07 -1.01
N HIS A 289 -13.49 1.82 0.23
CA HIS A 289 -14.38 0.72 0.54
C HIS A 289 -15.85 1.09 0.27
N LEU A 290 -16.58 0.18 -0.37
CA LEU A 290 -18.05 0.20 -0.46
C LEU A 290 -18.62 -1.12 0.09
N SER A 291 -19.80 -1.05 0.70
CA SER A 291 -20.54 -2.23 1.18
C SER A 291 -20.81 -3.24 0.06
N SER A 292 -21.12 -2.73 -1.14
CA SER A 292 -21.16 -3.49 -2.39
C SER A 292 -20.23 -2.85 -3.41
N GLY A 293 -19.00 -3.36 -3.49
CA GLY A 293 -18.00 -2.91 -4.46
C GLY A 293 -18.52 -2.97 -5.90
N ASN A 294 -18.14 -1.98 -6.70
CA ASN A 294 -18.55 -1.85 -8.10
C ASN A 294 -17.37 -2.02 -9.08
N VAL A 295 -16.18 -2.29 -8.55
CA VAL A 295 -14.98 -2.64 -9.33
C VAL A 295 -14.27 -3.87 -8.76
N SER A 296 -13.47 -4.53 -9.61
CA SER A 296 -12.48 -5.55 -9.26
C SER A 296 -11.09 -5.14 -9.77
N VAL A 297 -10.04 -5.72 -9.18
CA VAL A 297 -8.66 -5.47 -9.62
C VAL A 297 -8.22 -6.56 -10.57
N GLU A 298 -7.68 -6.17 -11.72
CA GLU A 298 -7.11 -7.07 -12.70
C GLU A 298 -5.74 -6.63 -13.16
N VAL A 299 -4.94 -7.57 -13.68
CA VAL A 299 -3.70 -7.23 -14.39
C VAL A 299 -3.85 -7.63 -15.85
N GLN A 300 -3.75 -6.64 -16.74
CA GLN A 300 -3.91 -6.83 -18.18
C GLN A 300 -2.72 -6.26 -18.96
N PRO A 301 -2.30 -6.89 -20.06
CA PRO A 301 -1.28 -6.34 -20.93
C PRO A 301 -1.86 -5.21 -21.80
N ARG A 302 -1.13 -4.12 -21.95
CA ARG A 302 -1.46 -3.01 -22.85
C ARG A 302 -0.32 -2.80 -23.86
N PRO A 303 -0.62 -2.62 -25.16
CA PRO A 303 0.42 -2.57 -26.20
C PRO A 303 1.55 -1.55 -25.97
N GLU A 304 1.24 -0.38 -25.40
CA GLU A 304 2.20 0.73 -25.29
C GLU A 304 2.96 0.80 -23.96
N VAL A 305 2.48 0.09 -22.94
CA VAL A 305 2.94 0.24 -21.54
C VAL A 305 3.12 -1.09 -20.82
N GLY A 306 2.97 -2.23 -21.51
CA GLY A 306 3.11 -3.55 -20.92
C GLY A 306 2.02 -3.85 -19.89
N SER A 307 2.38 -4.57 -18.82
CA SER A 307 1.42 -4.95 -17.78
C SER A 307 0.89 -3.74 -17.00
N CYS A 308 -0.43 -3.64 -16.93
CA CYS A 308 -1.15 -2.62 -16.17
C CYS A 308 -2.02 -3.27 -15.10
N ALA A 309 -2.06 -2.65 -13.92
CA ALA A 309 -3.06 -2.96 -12.90
C ALA A 309 -4.28 -2.07 -13.14
N GLU A 310 -5.45 -2.68 -13.20
CA GLU A 310 -6.67 -2.05 -13.69
C GLU A 310 -7.83 -2.25 -12.74
N LEU A 311 -8.73 -1.27 -12.68
CA LEU A 311 -10.06 -1.46 -12.12
C LEU A 311 -11.03 -1.80 -13.24
N GLN A 312 -11.65 -2.98 -13.17
CA GLN A 312 -12.73 -3.36 -14.08
C GLN A 312 -14.08 -3.15 -13.37
N ALA A 313 -15.02 -2.50 -14.05
CA ALA A 313 -16.38 -2.35 -13.54
C ALA A 313 -17.06 -3.72 -13.47
N VAL A 314 -17.52 -4.14 -12.29
CA VAL A 314 -18.26 -5.42 -12.11
C VAL A 314 -19.77 -5.25 -12.24
N ARG A 315 -20.22 -4.01 -12.44
CA ARG A 315 -21.59 -3.63 -12.80
C ARG A 315 -21.56 -2.28 -13.50
N ALA A 316 -22.69 -1.81 -14.00
CA ALA A 316 -22.81 -0.42 -14.43
C ALA A 316 -22.52 0.55 -13.26
N ILE A 317 -21.78 1.62 -13.54
CA ILE A 317 -21.45 2.70 -12.60
C ILE A 317 -21.98 4.00 -13.21
N GLU A 318 -22.80 4.73 -12.46
CA GLU A 318 -23.41 5.97 -12.94
C GLU A 318 -22.47 7.18 -12.78
N ALA A 319 -22.70 8.24 -13.56
CA ALA A 319 -21.98 9.50 -13.36
C ALA A 319 -22.29 10.08 -11.96
N GLY A 320 -21.24 10.50 -11.26
CA GLY A 320 -21.29 10.98 -9.88
C GLY A 320 -21.18 9.87 -8.83
N GLU A 321 -21.26 8.59 -9.22
CA GLU A 321 -21.16 7.47 -8.29
C GLU A 321 -19.72 7.28 -7.77
N GLU A 322 -19.57 6.89 -6.50
CA GLU A 322 -18.27 6.52 -5.93
C GLU A 322 -17.81 5.16 -6.50
N ILE A 323 -16.55 5.09 -6.90
CA ILE A 323 -15.88 3.88 -7.37
C ILE A 323 -15.16 3.25 -6.17
N GLY A 324 -15.47 2.00 -5.87
CA GLY A 324 -14.97 1.36 -4.67
C GLY A 324 -15.00 -0.16 -4.66
N LEU A 325 -14.14 -0.71 -3.80
CA LEU A 325 -13.95 -2.14 -3.59
C LEU A 325 -14.73 -2.59 -2.35
N CYS A 326 -15.19 -3.83 -2.35
CA CYS A 326 -15.64 -4.46 -1.11
C CYS A 326 -14.42 -5.08 -0.41
N PHE A 327 -13.94 -4.44 0.66
CA PHE A 327 -12.84 -4.97 1.45
C PHE A 327 -13.31 -6.11 2.33
N ASN A 328 -12.40 -7.05 2.55
CA ASN A 328 -12.70 -8.29 3.22
C ASN A 328 -13.11 -8.07 4.68
N ARG A 329 -14.14 -8.79 5.11
CA ARG A 329 -14.72 -8.81 6.47
C ARG A 329 -14.25 -10.03 7.29
N SER A 330 -13.32 -10.84 6.77
CA SER A 330 -12.98 -12.15 7.34
C SER A 330 -12.13 -12.12 8.61
N HIS A 331 -11.68 -10.95 9.06
CA HIS A 331 -10.86 -10.82 10.27
C HIS A 331 -11.67 -10.15 11.39
N GLY A 332 -11.23 -10.37 12.64
CA GLY A 332 -11.83 -9.71 13.80
C GLY A 332 -11.79 -8.19 13.68
N ALA A 333 -12.71 -7.51 14.37
CA ALA A 333 -12.79 -6.05 14.41
C ALA A 333 -11.44 -5.38 14.78
N PRO A 334 -10.66 -5.86 15.78
CA PRO A 334 -9.39 -5.24 16.16
C PRO A 334 -8.37 -5.23 15.02
N PHE A 335 -8.17 -6.38 14.37
CA PHE A 335 -7.23 -6.49 13.26
C PHE A 335 -7.70 -5.69 12.04
N THR A 336 -9.01 -5.65 11.78
CA THR A 336 -9.57 -4.89 10.66
C THR A 336 -9.38 -3.38 10.86
N LEU A 337 -9.63 -2.87 12.06
CA LEU A 337 -9.32 -1.49 12.44
C LEU A 337 -7.83 -1.19 12.39
N TYR A 338 -7.00 -2.10 12.88
CA TYR A 338 -5.55 -1.97 12.80
C TYR A 338 -5.08 -1.89 11.33
N ARG A 339 -5.63 -2.75 10.48
CA ARG A 339 -5.28 -2.85 9.06
C ARG A 339 -5.75 -1.65 8.24
N PHE A 340 -7.02 -1.28 8.33
CA PHE A 340 -7.62 -0.30 7.42
C PHE A 340 -7.91 1.05 8.06
N GLY A 341 -8.00 1.11 9.39
CA GLY A 341 -8.44 2.31 10.11
C GLY A 341 -9.95 2.53 10.12
N PHE A 342 -10.74 1.55 9.65
CA PHE A 342 -12.21 1.59 9.70
C PHE A 342 -12.77 0.16 9.72
N LEU A 343 -14.04 0.02 10.12
CA LEU A 343 -14.79 -1.23 10.02
C LEU A 343 -15.59 -1.24 8.70
N PRO A 344 -15.36 -2.21 7.80
CA PRO A 344 -16.13 -2.39 6.57
C PRO A 344 -17.51 -2.99 6.89
N VAL A 345 -18.42 -2.18 7.44
CA VAL A 345 -19.80 -2.56 7.82
C VAL A 345 -20.73 -2.66 6.63
#